data_AF-A0A8T4QH27-F1
#
_entry.id   AF-A0A8T4QH27-F1
#
_cell.length_a   1.000
_cell.length_b   1.000
_cell.length_c   1.000
_cell.angle_alpha   90.00
_cell.angle_beta   90.00
_cell.angle_gamma   90.00
#
_symmetry.space_group_name_H-M   'P 1'
#
loop_
_entity.id
_entity.type
_entity.pdbx_description
1 polymer ?
#
loop_
_entity_poly.entity_id
_entity_poly.type
_entity_poly.pdbx_seq_one_letter_code
_entity_poly.pdbx_strand_id
1 'polypeptide(L)'
;MMQVGRVCLKIAGRDANLQCVVVDTLNENYVLIDGQTRRKKCNIKHLEPLNKTLNIKKKASHSDVIKAFKDLKIEILEKKTKSEKTVKPSKKRKSLIKNSKK
;
A
#
# COMPACT_ATOMS: atom_id res chain seq x y z
N MET A 1 6.25 8.29 17.58
CA MET A 1 7.26 8.45 16.51
C MET A 1 7.31 7.16 15.70
N MET A 2 6.96 7.18 14.41
CA MET A 2 7.11 6.00 13.55
C MET A 2 8.56 5.88 13.10
N GLN A 3 9.16 4.73 13.38
CA GLN A 3 10.52 4.41 12.94
C GLN A 3 10.46 3.43 11.77
N VAL A 4 11.49 3.49 10.91
CA VAL A 4 11.67 2.54 9.82
C VAL A 4 11.77 1.12 10.39
N GLY A 5 11.08 0.18 9.77
CA GLY A 5 11.01 -1.21 10.23
C GLY A 5 9.93 -1.50 11.26
N ARG A 6 9.17 -0.49 11.74
CA ARG A 6 7.99 -0.76 12.57
C ARG A 6 6.91 -1.45 11.75
N VAL A 7 6.34 -2.53 12.30
CA VAL A 7 5.18 -3.20 11.71
C VAL A 7 3.93 -2.45 12.14
N CYS A 8 3.04 -2.19 11.19
CA CYS A 8 1.79 -1.50 11.39
C CYS A 8 0.63 -2.28 10.77
N LEU A 9 -0.55 -2.14 11.34
CA LEU A 9 -1.81 -2.56 10.74
C LEU A 9 -2.47 -1.34 10.12
N LYS A 10 -2.97 -1.48 8.89
CA LYS A 10 -3.67 -0.39 8.23
C LYS A 10 -5.16 -0.43 8.57
N ILE A 11 -5.65 0.58 9.27
CA ILE A 11 -7.04 0.61 9.76
C ILE A 11 -8.02 0.97 8.63
N ALA A 12 -7.64 1.92 7.76
CA ALA A 12 -8.57 2.53 6.81
C ALA A 12 -8.17 2.39 5.33
N GLY A 13 -9.16 2.25 4.44
CA GLY A 13 -9.03 2.28 2.98
C GLY A 13 -9.01 0.90 2.29
N ARG A 14 -8.58 0.84 1.03
CA ARG A 14 -8.63 -0.39 0.20
C ARG A 14 -7.81 -1.56 0.74
N ASP A 15 -6.73 -1.24 1.43
CA ASP A 15 -5.80 -2.19 2.05
C ASP A 15 -6.02 -2.22 3.58
N ALA A 16 -7.27 -2.05 4.03
CA ALA A 16 -7.59 -2.12 5.45
C ALA A 16 -7.41 -3.56 5.99
N ASN A 17 -7.06 -3.67 7.26
CA ASN A 17 -6.79 -4.90 7.99
C ASN A 17 -5.60 -5.73 7.47
N LEU A 18 -4.75 -5.15 6.62
CA LEU A 18 -3.52 -5.77 6.15
C LEU A 18 -2.34 -5.29 6.99
N GLN A 19 -1.40 -6.19 7.23
CA GLN A 19 -0.16 -5.88 7.93
C GLN A 19 0.88 -5.33 6.96
N CYS A 20 1.64 -4.37 7.43
CA CYS A 20 2.57 -3.63 6.60
C CYS A 20 3.76 -3.13 7.42
N VAL A 21 4.87 -2.82 6.76
CA VAL A 21 6.07 -2.30 7.40
C VAL A 21 6.39 -0.92 6.84
N VAL A 22 6.90 -0.04 7.70
CA VAL A 22 7.37 1.28 7.30
C VAL A 22 8.76 1.16 6.69
N VAL A 23 8.88 1.40 5.39
CA VAL A 23 10.16 1.32 4.64
C VAL A 23 10.94 2.63 4.70
N ASP A 24 10.21 3.75 4.67
CA ASP A 24 10.81 5.07 4.70
C ASP A 24 9.85 6.10 5.32
N THR A 25 10.41 7.14 5.92
CA THR A 25 9.65 8.26 6.48
C THR A 25 9.89 9.46 5.57
N LEU A 26 8.86 9.91 4.84
CA LEU A 26 9.03 11.03 3.92
C LEU A 26 8.90 12.36 4.66
N ASN A 27 7.79 12.51 5.38
CA ASN A 27 7.42 13.74 6.09
C ASN A 27 6.91 13.37 7.49
N GLU A 28 6.66 14.37 8.33
CA GLU A 28 6.11 14.18 9.69
C GLU A 28 4.79 13.39 9.71
N ASN A 29 3.98 13.52 8.66
CA ASN A 29 2.66 12.87 8.57
C ASN A 29 2.60 11.72 7.56
N TYR A 30 3.64 11.53 6.75
CA TYR A 30 3.59 10.59 5.62
C TYR A 30 4.75 9.61 5.65
N VAL A 31 4.39 8.34 5.53
CA VAL A 31 5.33 7.21 5.49
C VAL A 31 5.16 6.40 4.22
N LEU A 32 6.25 5.81 3.76
CA LEU A 32 6.27 4.84 2.69
C LEU A 32 6.09 3.45 3.32
N ILE A 33 5.04 2.77 2.90
CA ILE A 33 4.70 1.45 3.42
C ILE A 33 4.94 0.40 2.35
N ASP A 34 5.36 -0.78 2.77
CA ASP A 34 5.39 -1.98 1.94
C ASP A 34 5.02 -3.24 2.77
N GLY A 35 4.73 -4.37 2.12
CA GLY A 35 4.39 -5.65 2.78
C GLY A 35 3.21 -6.33 2.13
N GLN A 36 2.22 -6.75 2.93
CA GLN A 36 0.97 -7.32 2.40
C GLN A 36 0.13 -6.28 1.65
N THR A 37 0.32 -5.01 2.01
CA THR A 37 -0.24 -3.87 1.30
C THR A 37 0.62 -3.50 0.10
N ARG A 38 0.01 -2.99 -0.97
CA ARG A 38 0.76 -2.42 -2.11
C ARG A 38 1.70 -1.31 -1.64
N ARG A 39 2.91 -1.25 -2.19
CA ARG A 39 3.85 -0.18 -1.89
C ARG A 39 3.26 1.19 -2.20
N LYS A 40 3.03 2.01 -1.17
CA LYS A 40 2.40 3.34 -1.33
C LYS A 40 2.76 4.30 -0.20
N LYS A 41 2.60 5.59 -0.50
CA LYS A 41 2.62 6.65 0.50
C LYS A 41 1.31 6.63 1.29
N CYS A 42 1.40 6.59 2.61
CA CYS A 42 0.26 6.60 3.52
C CYS A 42 0.43 7.63 4.61
N ASN A 43 -0.70 8.14 5.09
CA ASN A 43 -0.72 9.00 6.26
C ASN A 43 -0.62 8.13 7.53
N ILE A 44 0.18 8.59 8.49
CA ILE A 44 0.39 7.95 9.80
C ILE A 44 -0.94 7.77 10.55
N LYS A 45 -1.92 8.68 10.38
CA LYS A 45 -3.25 8.60 11.01
C LYS A 45 -4.06 7.35 10.63
N HIS A 46 -3.71 6.68 9.55
CA HIS A 46 -4.41 5.47 9.10
C HIS A 46 -3.70 4.16 9.50
N LEU A 47 -2.63 4.27 10.28
CA LEU A 47 -1.78 3.16 10.67
C LEU A 47 -1.78 3.03 12.17
N GLU A 48 -1.94 1.80 12.61
CA GLU A 48 -1.78 1.41 14.00
C GLU A 48 -0.44 0.68 14.14
N PRO A 49 0.53 1.24 14.88
CA PRO A 49 1.79 0.56 15.11
C PRO A 49 1.60 -0.64 16.02
N LEU A 50 2.14 -1.79 15.61
CA LEU A 50 2.22 -2.98 16.45
C LEU A 50 3.49 -2.96 17.30
N ASN A 51 3.56 -3.87 18.29
CA ASN A 51 4.73 -4.05 19.16
C ASN A 51 5.91 -4.77 18.48
N LYS A 52 5.79 -5.08 17.18
CA LYS A 52 6.83 -5.79 16.41
C LYS A 52 7.68 -4.80 15.62
N THR A 53 8.99 -5.03 15.64
CA THR A 53 9.99 -4.26 14.88
C THR A 53 10.80 -5.21 14.02
N LEU A 54 10.93 -4.87 12.75
CA LEU A 54 11.83 -5.49 11.79
C LEU A 54 13.06 -4.60 11.62
N ASN A 55 14.24 -5.20 11.63
CA ASN A 55 15.45 -4.45 11.34
C ASN A 55 15.68 -4.45 9.82
N ILE A 56 15.15 -3.43 9.14
CA ILE A 56 15.31 -3.24 7.69
C ILE A 56 16.14 -1.99 7.39
N LYS A 57 16.93 -2.05 6.32
CA LYS A 57 17.61 -0.86 5.80
C LYS A 57 16.60 0.14 5.24
N LYS A 58 16.90 1.43 5.36
CA LYS A 58 16.12 2.50 4.72
C LYS A 58 16.06 2.24 3.22
N LYS A 59 14.85 2.36 2.62
CA LYS A 59 14.59 2.08 1.19
C LYS A 59 14.83 0.63 0.74
N ALA A 60 14.65 -0.35 1.64
CA ALA A 60 14.69 -1.77 1.28
C ALA A 60 13.83 -2.12 0.05
N SER A 61 14.27 -3.14 -0.70
CA SER A 61 13.56 -3.63 -1.88
C SER A 61 12.33 -4.46 -1.48
N HIS A 62 11.35 -4.58 -2.38
CA HIS A 62 10.12 -5.33 -2.10
C HIS A 62 10.40 -6.80 -1.75
N SER A 63 11.42 -7.41 -2.40
CA SER A 63 11.84 -8.79 -2.12
C SER A 63 12.36 -8.98 -0.69
N ASP A 64 13.10 -8.00 -0.16
CA ASP A 64 13.64 -8.07 1.20
C ASP A 64 12.52 -7.94 2.24
N VAL A 65 11.53 -7.09 1.94
CA VAL A 65 10.33 -6.94 2.78
C VAL A 65 9.55 -8.25 2.83
N ILE A 66 9.31 -8.91 1.70
CA ILE A 66 8.59 -10.20 1.66
C ILE A 66 9.32 -11.26 2.48
N LYS A 67 10.65 -11.35 2.39
CA LYS A 67 11.46 -12.29 3.19
C LYS A 67 11.30 -12.01 4.69
N ALA A 68 11.48 -10.76 5.10
CA ALA A 68 11.34 -10.34 6.50
C ALA A 68 9.94 -10.62 7.07
N PHE A 69 8.88 -10.54 6.25
CA PHE A 69 7.52 -10.92 6.66
C PHE A 69 7.35 -12.43 6.83
N LYS A 70 7.98 -13.26 5.98
CA LYS A 70 7.96 -14.73 6.11
C LYS A 70 8.67 -15.20 7.37
N ASP A 71 9.81 -14.59 7.70
CA ASP A 71 10.60 -14.93 8.89
C ASP A 71 9.84 -14.70 10.21
N LEU A 72 8.94 -13.71 10.24
CA LEU A 72 8.13 -13.39 11.42
C LEU A 72 6.91 -14.28 11.64
N LYS A 73 6.66 -15.28 10.79
CA LYS A 73 5.44 -16.13 10.81
C LYS A 73 4.14 -15.29 10.92
N ILE A 74 4.16 -14.08 10.37
CA ILE A 74 2.93 -13.35 10.10
C ILE A 74 2.40 -14.00 8.83
N GLU A 75 1.35 -14.80 8.96
CA GLU A 75 0.73 -15.46 7.81
C GLU A 75 0.38 -14.41 6.76
N ILE A 76 1.18 -14.40 5.70
CA ILE A 76 0.76 -13.85 4.42
C ILE A 76 -0.37 -14.79 4.00
N LEU A 77 -1.61 -14.44 4.35
CA LEU A 77 -2.72 -14.97 3.60
C LEU A 77 -2.51 -14.44 2.18
N GLU A 78 -1.91 -15.27 1.34
CA GLU A 78 -1.96 -15.13 -0.11
C GLU A 78 -3.45 -15.12 -0.44
N LYS A 79 -4.04 -13.93 -0.45
CA LYS A 79 -5.35 -13.74 -1.03
C LYS A 79 -5.11 -14.05 -2.50
N LYS A 80 -5.46 -15.27 -2.90
CA LYS A 80 -5.56 -15.72 -4.29
C LYS A 80 -6.00 -14.52 -5.09
N THR A 81 -5.11 -14.05 -5.97
CA THR A 81 -5.50 -13.15 -7.03
C THR A 81 -6.72 -13.78 -7.67
N LYS A 82 -7.91 -13.18 -7.49
CA LYS A 82 -8.97 -13.35 -8.47
C LYS A 82 -8.39 -12.79 -9.76
N SER A 83 -7.83 -13.70 -10.53
CA SER A 83 -7.82 -13.67 -11.98
C SER A 83 -9.10 -13.01 -12.47
N GLU A 84 -8.93 -12.14 -13.47
CA GLU A 84 -9.99 -11.69 -14.37
C GLU A 84 -11.09 -10.82 -13.74
N LYS A 85 -10.83 -9.51 -13.65
CA LYS A 85 -11.88 -8.56 -14.03
C LYS A 85 -11.46 -7.91 -15.33
N THR A 86 -11.99 -8.50 -16.39
CA THR A 86 -12.23 -7.94 -17.71
C THR A 86 -12.12 -6.42 -17.75
N VAL A 87 -11.29 -5.96 -18.67
CA VAL A 87 -11.16 -4.58 -19.12
C VAL A 87 -12.58 -4.05 -19.35
N LYS A 88 -13.11 -3.21 -18.45
CA LYS A 88 -14.34 -2.48 -18.75
C LYS A 88 -13.99 -1.51 -19.90
N PRO A 89 -14.59 -1.63 -21.09
CA PRO A 89 -14.28 -0.72 -22.18
C PRO A 89 -14.67 0.70 -21.76
N SER A 90 -13.69 1.60 -21.76
CA SER A 90 -13.96 3.02 -21.55
C SER A 90 -14.79 3.52 -22.74
N LYS A 91 -16.06 3.85 -22.52
CA LYS A 91 -16.86 4.57 -23.51
C LYS A 91 -16.20 5.93 -23.74
N LYS A 92 -15.50 6.09 -24.88
CA LYS A 92 -15.11 7.41 -25.39
C LYS A 92 -16.40 8.20 -25.60
N ARG A 93 -16.60 9.25 -24.81
CA ARG A 93 -17.73 10.17 -24.96
C ARG A 93 -17.48 10.94 -26.27
N LYS A 94 -18.28 10.68 -27.31
CA LYS A 94 -18.34 11.53 -28.51
C LYS A 94 -18.87 12.89 -28.08
N SER A 95 -18.03 13.93 -28.05
CA SER A 95 -18.54 15.30 -28.00
C SER A 95 -19.07 15.63 -29.39
N LEU A 96 -20.41 15.66 -29.49
CA LEU A 96 -21.13 16.15 -30.66
C LEU A 96 -20.79 17.61 -30.92
N ILE A 97 -20.36 17.87 -32.15
CA ILE A 97 -20.32 19.18 -32.79
C ILE A 97 -21.69 19.85 -32.62
N LYS A 98 -21.71 21.08 -32.08
CA LYS A 98 -22.75 22.06 -32.38
C LYS A 98 -22.12 23.42 -32.62
N ASN A 99 -22.10 23.78 -33.89
CA ASN A 99 -21.95 25.14 -34.37
C ASN A 99 -22.97 26.06 -33.68
N SER A 100 -22.52 27.25 -33.27
CA SER A 100 -23.30 28.48 -33.20
C SER A 100 -22.28 29.62 -33.20
N LYS A 101 -21.89 30.18 -34.35
CA LYS A 101 -22.45 31.45 -34.83
C LYS A 101 -22.86 32.37 -33.68
N LYS A 102 -21.99 33.33 -33.37
CA LYS A 102 -22.38 34.74 -33.22
C LYS A 102 -21.16 35.61 -33.49
#